data_AF-B9TD97-F1
#
_entry.id   AF-B9TD97-F1
#
_cell.length_a   1.000
_cell.length_b   1.000
_cell.length_c   1.000
_cell.angle_alpha   90.00
_cell.angle_beta   90.00
_cell.angle_gamma   90.00
#
_symmetry.space_group_name_H-M   'P 1'
#
loop_
_entity.id
_entity.type
_entity.pdbx_description
1 polymer ?
#
loop_
_entity_poly.entity_id
_entity_poly.type
_entity_poly.pdbx_seq_one_letter_code
_entity_poly.pdbx_strand_id
1 'polypeptide(L)'
;MKPGGNTIVIWMYAVATWLCFGSTSGWSFTLEDNNIFPKQYPIINFTTAGATVQSYTNFIRAVRGRLTTGADVRHEIPVLPNRVGLPINQRFILVELSNHAELSVTLALDVTNAYVVGYRAGNSAYFFHPDNQEDAEAITHLFTDVQNRYTFAFGGNYDRLEQLAGNLRENIELGNGPLEEAISALYYYSTGGTQLPTLARSFIICIQMISEAARFQYIEGEMRTRIRYNRRSAPDPSVITLENSWGRLSTAIQESNQGAFASPIQLQRRNGSKFSVYDVSILIPIIALMVYRCAPPPSSQFSLLIRPVVPNFNADVCMDPEPIVRIVGRNGLCVDVRDGRFHNGNAIQLWPCKSNTDANQLWTLKRDNTIRSNGKCLTTYGYSPGVYVMIYDCNTAATDATRWQIWDNGTIINPRSSLV
;
A
#
# COMPACT_ATOMS: atom_id res chain seq x y z
N MET A 1 21.58 2.02 -79.18
CA MET A 1 20.71 0.85 -79.44
C MET A 1 20.63 0.01 -78.17
N LYS A 2 19.45 -0.54 -77.81
CA LYS A 2 19.33 -1.88 -77.22
C LYS A 2 19.17 -2.86 -78.41
N PRO A 3 19.58 -4.14 -78.34
CA PRO A 3 18.98 -5.20 -77.50
C PRO A 3 19.80 -5.48 -76.21
N GLY A 4 19.51 -6.45 -75.33
CA GLY A 4 18.70 -7.67 -75.41
C GLY A 4 19.55 -8.91 -75.77
N GLY A 5 19.31 -10.12 -75.25
CA GLY A 5 18.31 -10.60 -74.29
C GLY A 5 18.16 -12.14 -74.36
N ASN A 6 17.34 -12.72 -73.47
CA ASN A 6 16.94 -14.15 -73.39
C ASN A 6 17.99 -15.12 -72.78
N THR A 7 17.67 -16.19 -72.03
CA THR A 7 16.62 -17.26 -72.13
C THR A 7 16.94 -18.20 -73.33
N ILE A 8 16.74 -19.53 -73.39
CA ILE A 8 15.90 -20.58 -72.75
C ILE A 8 16.82 -21.81 -72.43
N VAL A 9 16.42 -23.03 -71.99
CA VAL A 9 15.12 -23.75 -71.85
C VAL A 9 14.96 -24.28 -70.39
N ILE A 10 14.33 -25.39 -69.94
CA ILE A 10 13.71 -26.65 -70.47
C ILE A 10 12.32 -26.84 -69.80
N TRP A 11 11.48 -27.74 -70.32
CA TRP A 11 10.06 -27.95 -69.95
C TRP A 11 9.77 -29.25 -69.18
N MET A 12 8.76 -29.20 -68.30
CA MET A 12 7.49 -29.97 -68.35
C MET A 12 7.43 -31.22 -69.28
N TYR A 13 6.79 -32.34 -68.93
CA TYR A 13 5.43 -32.47 -68.33
C TYR A 13 5.14 -33.89 -67.74
N ALA A 14 4.13 -33.97 -66.85
CA ALA A 14 3.17 -35.09 -66.68
C ALA A 14 3.71 -36.44 -66.10
N VAL A 15 2.94 -37.44 -65.61
CA VAL A 15 1.55 -37.58 -65.06
C VAL A 15 1.49 -38.95 -64.32
N ALA A 16 0.55 -39.30 -63.42
CA ALA A 16 -0.06 -38.65 -62.24
C ALA A 16 -1.09 -39.63 -61.61
N THR A 17 -1.19 -39.72 -60.28
CA THR A 17 -2.23 -40.49 -59.56
C THR A 17 -2.71 -39.78 -58.28
N TRP A 18 -3.98 -39.97 -57.93
CA TRP A 18 -4.63 -39.39 -56.75
C TRP A 18 -4.59 -40.33 -55.53
N LEU A 19 -4.55 -39.77 -54.30
CA LEU A 19 -5.71 -39.81 -53.37
C LEU A 19 -5.42 -39.14 -51.99
N CYS A 20 -6.26 -38.15 -51.66
CA CYS A 20 -6.85 -37.84 -50.35
C CYS A 20 -6.02 -37.54 -49.06
N PHE A 21 -6.22 -36.30 -48.57
CA PHE A 21 -6.31 -35.82 -47.18
C PHE A 21 -5.08 -35.85 -46.24
N GLY A 22 -4.80 -34.69 -45.63
CA GLY A 22 -3.82 -34.51 -44.55
C GLY A 22 -3.19 -33.12 -44.54
N SER A 23 -3.88 -32.09 -44.04
CA SER A 23 -3.41 -30.70 -44.10
C SER A 23 -2.38 -30.36 -43.01
N THR A 24 -1.14 -30.07 -43.41
CA THR A 24 -0.16 -29.36 -42.58
C THR A 24 0.10 -27.97 -43.15
N SER A 25 -0.59 -26.95 -42.64
CA SER A 25 -0.26 -25.55 -42.92
C SER A 25 1.04 -25.19 -42.20
N GLY A 26 2.13 -25.04 -42.95
CA GLY A 26 3.36 -24.46 -42.44
C GLY A 26 3.16 -22.96 -42.20
N TRP A 27 3.16 -22.54 -40.93
CA TRP A 27 3.08 -21.12 -40.58
C TRP A 27 4.45 -20.48 -40.81
N SER A 28 4.61 -19.76 -41.92
CA SER A 28 5.73 -18.85 -42.11
C SER A 28 5.63 -17.71 -41.11
N PHE A 29 6.35 -17.81 -40.00
CA PHE A 29 6.52 -16.69 -39.07
C PHE A 29 7.28 -15.56 -39.75
N THR A 30 6.56 -14.55 -40.22
CA THR A 30 7.11 -13.21 -40.35
C THR A 30 7.46 -12.72 -38.94
N LEU A 31 8.74 -12.43 -38.70
CA LEU A 31 9.14 -11.68 -37.52
C LEU A 31 8.52 -10.29 -37.63
N GLU A 32 7.51 -10.01 -36.80
CA GLU A 32 7.03 -8.63 -36.61
C GLU A 32 8.15 -7.81 -35.95
N ASP A 33 8.58 -6.77 -36.66
CA ASP A 33 9.61 -5.84 -36.21
C ASP A 33 9.06 -5.02 -35.04
N ASN A 34 9.33 -5.50 -33.83
CA ASN A 34 8.73 -5.03 -32.57
C ASN A 34 9.33 -3.70 -32.14
N ASN A 35 9.03 -2.65 -32.89
CA ASN A 35 9.63 -1.33 -32.74
C ASN A 35 8.59 -0.20 -32.79
N ILE A 36 8.87 0.86 -32.02
CA ILE A 36 8.21 2.17 -32.09
C ILE A 36 6.71 2.17 -31.69
N PHE A 37 6.44 2.01 -30.39
CA PHE A 37 5.65 2.98 -29.60
C PHE A 37 5.93 2.78 -28.11
N PRO A 38 6.38 3.80 -27.34
CA PRO A 38 6.43 3.70 -25.89
C PRO A 38 5.00 3.63 -25.35
N LYS A 39 4.62 2.51 -24.73
CA LYS A 39 3.28 2.31 -24.15
C LYS A 39 3.08 3.30 -23.01
N GLN A 40 2.34 4.38 -23.30
CA GLN A 40 2.14 5.50 -22.37
C GLN A 40 1.57 5.02 -21.03
N TYR A 41 2.15 5.50 -19.94
CA TYR A 41 1.73 5.16 -18.57
C TYR A 41 0.25 5.51 -18.33
N PRO A 42 -0.49 4.74 -17.50
CA PRO A 42 -1.91 4.96 -17.28
C PRO A 42 -2.18 6.37 -16.76
N ILE A 43 -3.04 7.12 -17.45
CA ILE A 43 -3.46 8.47 -17.05
C ILE A 43 -4.76 8.38 -16.23
N ILE A 44 -4.85 9.17 -15.16
CA ILE A 44 -6.08 9.42 -14.39
C ILE A 44 -6.30 10.93 -14.31
N ASN A 45 -7.47 11.40 -14.74
CA ASN A 45 -7.78 12.82 -14.83
C ASN A 45 -8.62 13.30 -13.64
N PHE A 46 -8.34 14.52 -13.16
CA PHE A 46 -9.16 15.25 -12.20
C PHE A 46 -9.24 16.73 -12.59
N THR A 47 -10.35 17.39 -12.27
CA THR A 47 -10.48 18.85 -12.41
C THR A 47 -11.03 19.47 -11.13
N THR A 48 -10.47 20.61 -10.73
CA THR A 48 -10.99 21.45 -9.64
C THR A 48 -12.22 22.24 -10.09
N ALA A 49 -12.41 22.46 -11.40
CA ALA A 49 -13.58 23.14 -11.95
C ALA A 49 -14.85 22.30 -11.73
N GLY A 50 -15.78 22.81 -10.92
CA GLY A 50 -17.02 22.08 -10.57
C GLY A 50 -16.79 20.82 -9.73
N ALA A 51 -15.64 20.68 -9.05
CA ALA A 51 -15.31 19.49 -8.28
C ALA A 51 -16.35 19.17 -7.19
N THR A 52 -16.70 17.89 -7.06
CA THR A 52 -17.64 17.39 -6.07
C THR A 52 -17.01 16.31 -5.21
N VAL A 53 -17.64 16.01 -4.08
CA VAL A 53 -17.30 14.84 -3.25
C VAL A 53 -17.24 13.56 -4.08
N GLN A 54 -18.15 13.40 -5.05
CA GLN A 54 -18.22 12.19 -5.87
C GLN A 54 -17.12 12.14 -6.94
N SER A 55 -16.83 13.25 -7.63
CA SER A 55 -15.75 13.27 -8.64
C SER A 55 -14.40 13.02 -7.99
N TYR A 56 -14.12 13.63 -6.83
CA TYR A 56 -12.89 13.39 -6.07
C TYR A 56 -12.80 11.96 -5.51
N THR A 57 -13.90 11.39 -5.00
CA THR A 57 -13.93 9.96 -4.57
C THR A 57 -13.66 9.01 -5.74
N ASN A 58 -14.24 9.29 -6.90
CA ASN A 58 -14.02 8.49 -8.12
C ASN A 58 -12.57 8.60 -8.60
N PHE A 59 -12.00 9.80 -8.58
CA PHE A 59 -10.59 10.07 -8.91
C PHE A 59 -9.64 9.30 -7.98
N ILE A 60 -9.73 9.46 -6.67
CA ILE A 60 -8.84 8.77 -5.71
C ILE A 60 -9.02 7.23 -5.81
N ARG A 61 -10.24 6.72 -6.04
CA ARG A 61 -10.46 5.29 -6.32
C ARG A 61 -9.75 4.84 -7.60
N ALA A 62 -9.81 5.62 -8.68
CA ALA A 62 -9.13 5.32 -9.93
C ALA A 62 -7.60 5.36 -9.78
N VAL A 63 -7.05 6.30 -9.00
CA VAL A 63 -5.62 6.35 -8.64
C VAL A 63 -5.22 5.07 -7.88
N ARG A 64 -5.94 4.69 -6.80
CA ARG A 64 -5.66 3.44 -6.06
C ARG A 64 -5.68 2.21 -6.98
N GLY A 65 -6.69 2.09 -7.85
CA GLY A 65 -6.83 1.00 -8.83
C GLY A 65 -5.86 1.04 -10.01
N ARG A 66 -4.94 2.01 -10.06
CA ARG A 66 -3.79 2.03 -10.98
C ARG A 66 -2.44 1.88 -10.26
N LEU A 67 -2.38 2.23 -8.97
CA LEU A 67 -1.20 2.02 -8.11
C LEU A 67 -0.98 0.55 -7.72
N THR A 68 -2.06 -0.24 -7.54
CA THR A 68 -1.96 -1.67 -7.26
C THR A 68 -3.04 -2.47 -8.00
N THR A 69 -2.73 -3.73 -8.31
CA THR A 69 -3.68 -4.71 -8.87
C THR A 69 -4.55 -5.36 -7.78
N GLY A 70 -4.21 -5.19 -6.50
CA GLY A 70 -4.85 -5.92 -5.40
C GLY A 70 -4.45 -7.39 -5.30
N ALA A 71 -3.32 -7.80 -5.90
CA ALA A 71 -2.83 -9.17 -5.86
C ALA A 71 -2.10 -9.54 -4.55
N ASP A 72 -1.55 -8.54 -3.84
CA ASP A 72 -1.05 -8.67 -2.46
C ASP A 72 -1.94 -7.81 -1.56
N VAL A 73 -2.62 -8.45 -0.62
CA VAL A 73 -3.55 -7.86 0.34
C VAL A 73 -3.31 -8.55 1.67
N ARG A 74 -3.07 -7.77 2.73
CA ARG A 74 -2.77 -8.31 4.07
C ARG A 74 -3.64 -7.60 5.08
N HIS A 75 -4.38 -8.39 5.86
CA HIS A 75 -5.37 -7.88 6.81
C HIS A 75 -6.36 -6.90 6.15
N GLU A 76 -6.97 -7.34 5.04
CA GLU A 76 -7.87 -6.55 4.17
C GLU A 76 -7.23 -5.32 3.47
N ILE A 77 -5.99 -4.95 3.79
CA ILE A 77 -5.31 -3.75 3.26
C ILE A 77 -4.41 -4.11 2.06
N PRO A 78 -4.63 -3.53 0.86
CA PRO A 78 -3.78 -3.77 -0.30
C PRO A 78 -2.33 -3.27 -0.14
N VAL A 79 -1.39 -4.02 -0.70
CA VAL A 79 0.02 -3.65 -0.80
C VAL A 79 0.33 -3.10 -2.20
N LEU A 80 1.22 -2.12 -2.27
CA LEU A 80 1.79 -1.60 -3.51
C LEU A 80 2.80 -2.59 -4.12
N PRO A 81 3.05 -2.54 -5.44
CA PRO A 81 4.05 -3.40 -6.08
C PRO A 81 5.42 -3.31 -5.42
N ASN A 82 6.06 -4.46 -5.19
CA ASN A 82 7.48 -4.51 -4.82
C ASN A 82 8.32 -3.86 -5.93
N ARG A 83 9.23 -2.95 -5.56
CA ARG A 83 10.19 -2.32 -6.47
C ARG A 83 11.14 -3.33 -7.11
N VAL A 84 11.57 -4.34 -6.36
CA VAL A 84 12.58 -5.30 -6.81
C VAL A 84 12.02 -6.15 -7.96
N GLY A 85 12.58 -5.98 -9.16
CA GLY A 85 12.14 -6.67 -10.38
C GLY A 85 10.91 -6.08 -11.06
N LEU A 86 10.42 -4.91 -10.64
CA LEU A 86 9.28 -4.25 -11.29
C LEU A 86 9.68 -3.72 -12.68
N PRO A 87 9.00 -4.10 -13.77
CA PRO A 87 9.29 -3.58 -15.11
C PRO A 87 9.11 -2.07 -15.19
N ILE A 88 10.04 -1.37 -15.86
CA ILE A 88 10.00 0.10 -15.99
C ILE A 88 8.68 0.61 -16.60
N ASN A 89 8.12 -0.12 -17.58
CA ASN A 89 6.82 0.19 -18.20
C ASN A 89 5.59 -0.03 -17.28
N GLN A 90 5.81 -0.43 -16.02
CA GLN A 90 4.80 -0.52 -14.96
C GLN A 90 5.15 0.35 -13.74
N ARG A 91 6.30 1.05 -13.74
CA ARG A 91 6.81 1.81 -12.59
C ARG A 91 6.00 3.05 -12.22
N PHE A 92 5.28 3.65 -13.18
CA PHE A 92 4.61 4.93 -12.98
C PHE A 92 3.16 4.94 -13.44
N ILE A 93 2.40 5.87 -12.86
CA ILE A 93 1.11 6.35 -13.38
C ILE A 93 1.16 7.87 -13.55
N LEU A 94 0.29 8.39 -14.40
CA LEU A 94 0.16 9.81 -14.67
C LEU A 94 -1.15 10.33 -14.09
N VAL A 95 -1.09 11.49 -13.44
CA VAL A 95 -2.26 12.18 -12.88
C VAL A 95 -2.38 13.53 -13.57
N GLU A 96 -3.36 13.66 -14.46
CA GLU A 96 -3.65 14.93 -15.12
C GLU A 96 -4.60 15.76 -14.25
N LEU A 97 -4.18 16.99 -13.95
CA LEU A 97 -4.90 17.95 -13.13
C LEU A 97 -5.24 19.18 -13.96
N SER A 98 -6.52 19.39 -14.20
CA SER A 98 -7.05 20.59 -14.89
C SER A 98 -7.74 21.53 -13.90
N ASN A 99 -7.87 22.81 -14.23
CA ASN A 99 -8.47 23.80 -13.34
C ASN A 99 -9.45 24.76 -14.04
N HIS A 100 -10.11 25.64 -13.27
CA HIS A 100 -11.07 26.63 -13.81
C HIS A 100 -10.37 27.71 -14.66
N ALA A 101 -9.07 27.93 -14.49
CA ALA A 101 -8.28 28.78 -15.39
C ALA A 101 -7.91 28.10 -16.73
N GLU A 102 -8.50 26.93 -17.05
CA GLU A 102 -8.25 26.11 -18.25
C GLU A 102 -6.80 25.63 -18.39
N LEU A 103 -6.04 25.63 -17.30
CA LEU A 103 -4.66 25.14 -17.25
C LEU A 103 -4.66 23.64 -16.92
N SER A 104 -3.75 22.88 -17.54
CA SER A 104 -3.53 21.46 -17.23
C SER A 104 -2.06 21.17 -16.91
N VAL A 105 -1.82 20.36 -15.88
CA VAL A 105 -0.50 19.82 -15.51
C VAL A 105 -0.59 18.32 -15.30
N THR A 106 0.45 17.57 -15.65
CA THR A 106 0.47 16.11 -15.46
C THR A 106 1.52 15.74 -14.43
N LEU A 107 1.10 15.28 -13.24
CA LEU A 107 2.01 14.70 -12.25
C LEU A 107 2.38 13.27 -12.66
N ALA A 108 3.60 12.84 -12.33
CA ALA A 108 4.01 11.44 -12.39
C ALA A 108 4.14 10.88 -10.97
N LEU A 109 3.45 9.77 -10.70
CA LEU A 109 3.49 9.06 -9.42
C LEU A 109 4.15 7.70 -9.61
N ASP A 110 5.06 7.33 -8.71
CA ASP A 110 5.68 6.02 -8.63
C ASP A 110 4.72 5.02 -7.98
N VAL A 111 4.46 3.88 -8.61
CA VAL A 111 3.50 2.89 -8.09
C VAL A 111 3.99 2.20 -6.82
N THR A 112 5.30 2.11 -6.59
CA THR A 112 5.88 1.38 -5.46
C THR A 112 5.62 2.07 -4.11
N ASN A 113 5.42 3.39 -4.13
CA ASN A 113 5.25 4.22 -2.94
C ASN A 113 4.12 5.27 -3.05
N ALA A 114 3.44 5.38 -4.19
CA ALA A 114 2.43 6.40 -4.52
C ALA A 114 2.89 7.86 -4.44
N TYR A 115 4.21 8.13 -4.40
CA TYR A 115 4.79 9.47 -4.25
C TYR A 115 4.95 10.16 -5.62
N VAL A 116 4.76 11.49 -5.65
CA VAL A 116 5.01 12.30 -6.85
C VAL A 116 6.51 12.41 -7.09
N VAL A 117 7.00 11.96 -8.25
CA VAL A 117 8.44 12.06 -8.63
C VAL A 117 8.75 13.29 -9.49
N GLY A 118 7.72 13.87 -10.12
CA GLY A 118 7.85 15.04 -10.99
C GLY A 118 6.53 15.40 -11.66
N TYR A 119 6.56 16.40 -12.54
CA TYR A 119 5.40 16.83 -13.32
C TYR A 119 5.79 17.41 -14.68
N ARG A 120 4.80 17.50 -15.58
CA ARG A 120 4.85 18.21 -16.86
C ARG A 120 3.89 19.39 -16.86
N ALA A 121 4.32 20.51 -17.44
CA ALA A 121 3.48 21.61 -17.88
C ALA A 121 3.90 22.01 -19.31
N GLY A 122 3.00 21.84 -20.28
CA GLY A 122 3.28 22.10 -21.70
C GLY A 122 4.53 21.37 -22.21
N ASN A 123 5.53 22.15 -22.65
CA ASN A 123 6.80 21.68 -23.22
C ASN A 123 7.96 21.58 -22.21
N SER A 124 7.66 21.62 -20.90
CA SER A 124 8.65 21.45 -19.83
C SER A 124 8.23 20.38 -18.83
N ALA A 125 9.19 19.55 -18.39
CA ALA A 125 9.02 18.61 -17.29
C ALA A 125 10.08 18.85 -16.20
N TYR A 126 9.63 18.71 -14.94
CA TYR A 126 10.40 18.97 -13.74
C TYR A 126 10.32 17.77 -12.79
N PHE A 127 11.47 17.25 -12.39
CA PHE A 127 11.58 16.11 -11.48
C PHE A 127 12.24 16.52 -10.16
N PHE A 128 11.84 15.89 -9.06
CA PHE A 128 12.61 15.99 -7.82
C PHE A 128 13.98 15.33 -7.96
N HIS A 129 14.93 15.70 -7.10
CA HIS A 129 16.20 15.00 -7.03
C HIS A 129 15.97 13.53 -6.64
N PRO A 130 16.42 12.54 -7.43
CA PRO A 130 16.27 11.13 -7.11
C PRO A 130 17.10 10.73 -5.88
N ASP A 131 16.58 9.83 -5.05
CA ASP A 131 17.29 9.36 -3.86
C ASP A 131 18.46 8.41 -4.19
N ASN A 132 18.52 7.88 -5.42
CA ASN A 132 19.51 6.91 -5.89
C ASN A 132 19.55 6.83 -7.42
N GLN A 133 20.55 6.12 -7.97
CA GLN A 133 20.82 6.07 -9.41
C GLN A 133 19.80 5.21 -10.21
N GLU A 134 19.17 4.20 -9.59
CA GLU A 134 18.08 3.45 -10.24
C GLU A 134 16.86 4.35 -10.49
N ASP A 135 16.51 5.20 -9.52
CA ASP A 135 15.40 6.14 -9.67
C ASP A 135 15.74 7.27 -10.65
N ALA A 136 17.01 7.67 -10.71
CA ALA A 136 17.50 8.62 -11.72
C ALA A 136 17.41 8.05 -13.14
N GLU A 137 17.66 6.76 -13.34
CA GLU A 137 17.41 6.07 -14.61
C GLU A 137 15.90 5.99 -14.89
N ALA A 138 15.11 5.54 -13.92
CA ALA A 138 13.68 5.31 -14.11
C ALA A 138 12.92 6.56 -14.56
N ILE A 139 13.22 7.74 -13.99
CA ILE A 139 12.57 8.99 -14.40
C ILE A 139 12.93 9.46 -15.82
N THR A 140 13.96 8.90 -16.47
CA THR A 140 14.25 9.21 -17.89
C THR A 140 13.13 8.74 -18.82
N HIS A 141 12.42 7.67 -18.44
CA HIS A 141 11.31 7.09 -19.21
C HIS A 141 9.99 7.87 -19.07
N LEU A 142 9.92 8.85 -18.17
CA LEU A 142 8.76 9.74 -18.00
C LEU A 142 8.85 10.96 -18.93
N PHE A 143 7.75 11.30 -19.61
CA PHE A 143 7.62 12.49 -20.47
C PHE A 143 8.73 12.60 -21.54
N THR A 144 9.01 11.51 -22.25
CA THR A 144 10.09 11.42 -23.25
C THR A 144 9.90 12.32 -24.49
N ASP A 145 8.68 12.82 -24.70
CA ASP A 145 8.29 13.74 -25.78
C ASP A 145 8.51 15.22 -25.44
N VAL A 146 8.91 15.54 -24.20
CA VAL A 146 9.02 16.91 -23.71
C VAL A 146 10.33 17.57 -24.17
N GLN A 147 10.25 18.84 -24.61
CA GLN A 147 11.42 19.55 -25.14
C GLN A 147 12.44 19.93 -24.05
N ASN A 148 11.95 20.33 -22.87
CA ASN A 148 12.79 20.80 -21.78
C ASN A 148 12.64 19.88 -20.56
N ARG A 149 13.75 19.36 -20.04
CA ARG A 149 13.78 18.47 -18.88
C ARG A 149 14.68 19.06 -17.81
N TYR A 150 14.15 19.17 -16.59
CA TYR A 150 14.86 19.72 -15.44
C TYR A 150 14.74 18.78 -14.24
N THR A 151 15.83 18.62 -13.50
CA THR A 151 15.83 17.94 -12.20
C THR A 151 16.18 18.97 -11.13
N PHE A 152 15.36 19.09 -10.10
CA PHE A 152 15.60 20.00 -8.99
C PHE A 152 16.83 19.59 -8.18
N ALA A 153 17.47 20.56 -7.53
CA ALA A 153 18.52 20.33 -6.53
C ALA A 153 17.96 19.94 -5.14
N PHE A 154 16.73 19.41 -5.09
CA PHE A 154 16.05 18.99 -3.86
C PHE A 154 15.10 17.82 -4.14
N GLY A 155 15.06 16.86 -3.21
CA GLY A 155 14.10 15.75 -3.21
C GLY A 155 12.69 16.20 -2.81
N GLY A 156 11.69 15.35 -3.04
CA GLY A 156 10.27 15.66 -2.83
C GLY A 156 9.76 15.53 -1.38
N ASN A 157 10.63 15.25 -0.40
CA ASN A 157 10.20 15.02 0.98
C ASN A 157 9.68 16.29 1.67
N TYR A 158 8.76 16.11 2.63
CA TYR A 158 8.08 17.21 3.30
C TYR A 158 9.05 18.16 4.01
N ASP A 159 10.00 17.65 4.79
CA ASP A 159 10.99 18.45 5.52
C ASP A 159 11.70 19.47 4.60
N ARG A 160 12.05 19.05 3.38
CA ARG A 160 12.70 19.92 2.39
C ARG A 160 11.73 20.85 1.67
N LEU A 161 10.51 20.40 1.36
CA LEU A 161 9.50 21.26 0.76
C LEU A 161 9.00 22.35 1.74
N GLU A 162 8.86 22.03 3.03
CA GLU A 162 8.44 22.95 4.09
C GLU A 162 9.50 24.05 4.31
N GLN A 163 10.78 23.69 4.30
CA GLN A 163 11.90 24.65 4.29
C GLN A 163 11.81 25.62 3.10
N LEU A 164 11.55 25.10 1.89
CA LEU A 164 11.49 25.91 0.66
C LEU A 164 10.22 26.79 0.62
N ALA A 165 9.09 26.28 1.13
CA ALA A 165 7.82 26.99 1.25
C ALA A 165 7.80 28.01 2.41
N GLY A 166 8.78 27.96 3.32
CA GLY A 166 8.84 28.78 4.53
C GLY A 166 7.66 28.56 5.49
N ASN A 167 6.98 27.41 5.40
CA ASN A 167 5.76 27.07 6.14
C ASN A 167 5.70 25.56 6.36
N LEU A 168 5.25 25.12 7.54
CA LEU A 168 4.97 23.71 7.82
C LEU A 168 3.60 23.31 7.25
N ARG A 169 3.35 22.01 7.05
CA ARG A 169 2.03 21.47 6.65
C ARG A 169 0.88 22.00 7.51
N GLU A 170 1.05 22.10 8.83
CA GLU A 170 0.04 22.67 9.75
C GLU A 170 -0.31 24.15 9.49
N ASN A 171 0.41 24.84 8.61
CA ASN A 171 0.12 26.22 8.19
C ASN A 171 -0.20 26.33 6.68
N ILE A 172 -0.24 25.21 5.95
CA ILE A 172 -0.55 25.15 4.52
C ILE A 172 -1.96 24.59 4.32
N GLU A 173 -2.87 25.43 3.84
CA GLU A 173 -4.27 25.06 3.67
C GLU A 173 -4.50 24.05 2.54
N LEU A 174 -5.42 23.12 2.77
CA LEU A 174 -5.87 22.12 1.80
C LEU A 174 -7.35 22.34 1.47
N GLY A 175 -7.76 21.92 0.27
CA GLY A 175 -9.12 22.09 -0.26
C GLY A 175 -9.11 22.38 -1.76
N ASN A 176 -10.29 22.54 -2.36
CA ASN A 176 -10.39 22.72 -3.82
C ASN A 176 -9.72 24.01 -4.31
N GLY A 177 -9.85 25.12 -3.57
CA GLY A 177 -9.18 26.39 -3.87
C GLY A 177 -7.65 26.30 -3.82
N PRO A 178 -7.05 25.81 -2.72
CA PRO A 178 -5.60 25.53 -2.68
C PRO A 178 -5.09 24.64 -3.82
N LEU A 179 -5.88 23.66 -4.28
CA LEU A 179 -5.49 22.80 -5.42
C LEU A 179 -5.60 23.52 -6.77
N GLU A 180 -6.64 24.34 -6.98
CA GLU A 180 -6.81 25.24 -8.15
C GLU A 180 -5.62 26.22 -8.28
N GLU A 181 -5.22 26.80 -7.13
CA GLU A 181 -4.02 27.64 -6.97
C GLU A 181 -2.73 26.87 -7.27
N ALA A 182 -2.59 25.66 -6.75
CA ALA A 182 -1.41 24.81 -6.96
C ALA A 182 -1.22 24.39 -8.42
N ILE A 183 -2.29 24.04 -9.14
CA ILE A 183 -2.24 23.71 -10.58
C ILE A 183 -1.71 24.92 -11.39
N SER A 184 -2.23 26.12 -11.10
CA SER A 184 -1.78 27.36 -11.73
C SER A 184 -0.29 27.64 -11.45
N ALA A 185 0.14 27.45 -10.20
CA ALA A 185 1.53 27.68 -9.79
C ALA A 185 2.51 26.70 -10.44
N LEU A 186 2.16 25.41 -10.55
CA LEU A 186 2.96 24.43 -11.28
C LEU A 186 3.06 24.79 -12.77
N TYR A 187 1.96 25.23 -13.39
CA TYR A 187 1.93 25.62 -14.81
C TYR A 187 2.85 26.83 -15.10
N TYR A 188 2.67 27.92 -14.36
CA TYR A 188 3.40 29.18 -14.56
C TYR A 188 4.85 29.19 -14.02
N TYR A 189 5.31 28.12 -13.39
CA TYR A 189 6.73 28.01 -13.01
C TYR A 189 7.66 28.06 -14.24
N SER A 190 7.24 27.42 -15.34
CA SER A 190 8.02 27.35 -16.59
C SER A 190 8.26 28.72 -17.25
N THR A 191 7.37 29.68 -17.05
CA THR A 191 7.47 31.06 -17.57
C THR A 191 8.04 32.05 -16.56
N GLY A 192 8.52 31.59 -15.40
CA GLY A 192 8.99 32.43 -14.31
C GLY A 192 7.88 33.14 -13.51
N GLY A 193 6.61 32.87 -13.82
CA GLY A 193 5.43 33.46 -13.16
C GLY A 193 5.15 32.91 -11.76
N THR A 194 5.93 31.94 -11.27
CA THR A 194 5.80 31.37 -9.92
C THR A 194 7.16 31.28 -9.23
N GLN A 195 7.25 31.80 -8.01
CA GLN A 195 8.45 31.74 -7.18
C GLN A 195 8.60 30.37 -6.51
N LEU A 196 9.85 29.98 -6.21
CA LEU A 196 10.17 28.67 -5.62
C LEU A 196 9.40 28.34 -4.31
N PRO A 197 9.17 29.27 -3.36
CA PRO A 197 8.36 28.98 -2.17
C PRO A 197 6.90 28.65 -2.48
N THR A 198 6.32 29.32 -3.48
CA THR A 198 4.96 29.04 -3.95
C THR A 198 4.90 27.68 -4.63
N LEU A 199 5.89 27.33 -5.47
CA LEU A 199 5.99 26.00 -6.08
C LEU A 199 6.10 24.89 -5.00
N ALA A 200 6.96 25.08 -3.99
CA ALA A 200 7.13 24.12 -2.90
C ALA A 200 5.84 23.93 -2.08
N ARG A 201 5.12 25.02 -1.76
CA ARG A 201 3.78 24.97 -1.14
C ARG A 201 2.79 24.21 -2.03
N SER A 202 2.83 24.43 -3.34
CA SER A 202 1.93 23.79 -4.31
C SER A 202 2.19 22.27 -4.42
N PHE A 203 3.46 21.84 -4.35
CA PHE A 203 3.78 20.42 -4.20
C PHE A 203 3.23 19.83 -2.90
N ILE A 204 3.39 20.51 -1.76
CA ILE A 204 2.84 20.07 -0.46
C ILE A 204 1.31 19.89 -0.54
N ILE A 205 0.59 20.77 -1.24
CA ILE A 205 -0.86 20.64 -1.48
C ILE A 205 -1.16 19.41 -2.35
N CYS A 206 -0.52 19.29 -3.51
CA CYS A 206 -0.75 18.18 -4.44
C CYS A 206 -0.45 16.80 -3.83
N ILE A 207 0.66 16.65 -3.09
CA ILE A 207 1.03 15.37 -2.49
C ILE A 207 0.02 14.96 -1.41
N GLN A 208 -0.39 15.87 -0.51
CA GLN A 208 -1.40 15.56 0.51
C GLN A 208 -2.77 15.25 -0.11
N MET A 209 -3.19 16.02 -1.12
CA MET A 209 -4.52 15.85 -1.75
C MET A 209 -4.61 14.69 -2.75
N ILE A 210 -3.48 14.04 -3.10
CA ILE A 210 -3.44 12.96 -4.09
C ILE A 210 -2.73 11.72 -3.53
N SER A 211 -1.43 11.81 -3.19
CA SER A 211 -0.66 10.68 -2.66
C SER A 211 -1.15 10.24 -1.29
N GLU A 212 -1.28 11.16 -0.33
CA GLU A 212 -1.71 10.79 1.03
C GLU A 212 -3.20 10.42 1.08
N ALA A 213 -4.05 11.10 0.29
CA ALA A 213 -5.43 10.68 0.06
C ALA A 213 -5.55 9.30 -0.61
N ALA A 214 -4.65 8.93 -1.53
CA ALA A 214 -4.61 7.57 -2.08
C ALA A 214 -4.17 6.55 -1.02
N ARG A 215 -3.20 6.88 -0.17
CA ARG A 215 -2.71 6.00 0.92
C ARG A 215 -3.71 5.80 2.07
N PHE A 216 -4.56 6.79 2.36
CA PHE A 216 -5.47 6.76 3.51
C PHE A 216 -6.91 7.18 3.16
N GLN A 217 -7.89 6.30 3.43
CA GLN A 217 -9.33 6.63 3.37
C GLN A 217 -9.66 7.80 4.33
N TYR A 218 -8.92 7.92 5.44
CA TYR A 218 -9.06 9.03 6.38
C TYR A 218 -8.76 10.39 5.74
N ILE A 219 -7.64 10.50 5.01
CA ILE A 219 -7.19 11.75 4.38
C ILE A 219 -8.06 12.05 3.14
N GLU A 220 -8.49 11.03 2.40
CA GLU A 220 -9.55 11.18 1.39
C GLU A 220 -10.84 11.77 2.01
N GLY A 221 -11.26 11.29 3.18
CA GLY A 221 -12.41 11.82 3.93
C GLY A 221 -12.24 13.29 4.36
N GLU A 222 -11.03 13.69 4.73
CA GLU A 222 -10.68 15.07 5.07
C GLU A 222 -10.76 16.02 3.87
N MET A 223 -10.31 15.58 2.70
CA MET A 223 -10.42 16.36 1.47
C MET A 223 -11.85 16.39 0.93
N ARG A 224 -12.57 15.27 1.01
CA ARG A 224 -14.02 15.20 0.71
C ARG A 224 -14.83 16.15 1.59
N THR A 225 -14.46 16.30 2.85
CA THR A 225 -15.10 17.24 3.79
C THR A 225 -14.81 18.70 3.41
N ARG A 226 -13.55 19.03 3.09
CA ARG A 226 -13.16 20.37 2.58
C ARG A 226 -13.91 20.72 1.28
N ILE A 227 -13.98 19.81 0.32
CA ILE A 227 -14.74 19.97 -0.94
C ILE A 227 -16.24 20.14 -0.67
N ARG A 228 -16.86 19.29 0.17
CA ARG A 228 -18.30 19.34 0.48
C ARG A 228 -18.78 20.71 0.96
N TYR A 229 -17.99 21.36 1.81
CA TYR A 229 -18.35 22.63 2.46
C TYR A 229 -17.66 23.85 1.82
N ASN A 230 -17.01 23.67 0.68
CA ASN A 230 -16.15 24.67 0.02
C ASN A 230 -15.20 25.38 1.00
N ARG A 231 -14.51 24.61 1.84
CA ARG A 231 -13.56 25.10 2.85
C ARG A 231 -12.13 24.87 2.40
N ARG A 232 -11.28 25.85 2.69
CA ARG A 232 -9.82 25.71 2.79
C ARG A 232 -9.44 25.68 4.26
N SER A 233 -8.58 24.74 4.66
CA SER A 233 -7.99 24.70 6.00
C SER A 233 -6.81 23.72 6.04
N ALA A 234 -5.82 24.02 6.87
CA ALA A 234 -4.64 23.17 7.08
C ALA A 234 -5.03 21.74 7.55
N PRO A 235 -4.16 20.74 7.34
CA PRO A 235 -4.25 19.44 8.02
C PRO A 235 -4.15 19.61 9.55
N ASP A 236 -4.88 18.78 10.30
CA ASP A 236 -4.72 18.70 11.76
C ASP A 236 -3.67 17.65 12.17
N PRO A 237 -3.21 17.61 13.43
CA PRO A 237 -2.13 16.73 13.86
C PRO A 237 -2.38 15.23 13.60
N SER A 238 -3.63 14.78 13.48
CA SER A 238 -3.93 13.38 13.13
C SER A 238 -3.59 13.04 11.68
N VAL A 239 -3.80 13.99 10.75
CA VAL A 239 -3.43 13.87 9.34
C VAL A 239 -1.91 13.82 9.22
N ILE A 240 -1.21 14.83 9.75
CA ILE A 240 0.26 14.95 9.69
C ILE A 240 0.94 13.73 10.34
N THR A 241 0.40 13.21 11.45
CA THR A 241 0.97 12.03 12.10
C THR A 241 0.72 10.73 11.32
N LEU A 242 -0.40 10.60 10.59
CA LEU A 242 -0.63 9.46 9.68
C LEU A 242 0.37 9.47 8.53
N GLU A 243 0.55 10.61 7.85
CA GLU A 243 1.53 10.81 6.78
C GLU A 243 2.94 10.40 7.23
N ASN A 244 3.43 11.02 8.31
CA ASN A 244 4.75 10.76 8.89
C ASN A 244 4.91 9.30 9.40
N SER A 245 3.81 8.59 9.65
CA SER A 245 3.82 7.20 10.12
C SER A 245 3.58 6.16 9.02
N TRP A 246 3.17 6.54 7.80
CA TRP A 246 2.71 5.60 6.77
C TRP A 246 3.70 4.46 6.50
N GLY A 247 4.98 4.80 6.35
CA GLY A 247 6.04 3.82 6.11
C GLY A 247 6.35 2.90 7.30
N ARG A 248 5.96 3.28 8.52
CA ARG A 248 6.10 2.48 9.76
C ARG A 248 4.85 1.63 10.02
N LEU A 249 3.67 2.18 9.76
CA LEU A 249 2.39 1.45 9.78
C LEU A 249 2.44 0.29 8.77
N SER A 250 2.90 0.57 7.55
CA SER A 250 3.09 -0.45 6.50
C SER A 250 3.98 -1.61 6.96
N THR A 251 5.08 -1.32 7.68
CA THR A 251 5.95 -2.35 8.27
C THR A 251 5.25 -3.12 9.40
N ALA A 252 4.71 -2.43 10.40
CA ALA A 252 4.12 -3.08 11.58
C ALA A 252 2.90 -3.95 11.26
N ILE A 253 2.16 -3.64 10.18
CA ILE A 253 1.08 -4.49 9.67
C ILE A 253 1.63 -5.74 8.97
N GLN A 254 2.61 -5.58 8.08
CA GLN A 254 3.24 -6.69 7.34
C GLN A 254 4.04 -7.65 8.25
N GLU A 255 4.56 -7.15 9.37
CA GLU A 255 5.28 -7.88 10.42
C GLU A 255 4.41 -8.11 11.69
N SER A 256 3.08 -8.14 11.55
CA SER A 256 2.17 -8.43 12.66
C SER A 256 1.97 -9.94 12.86
N ASN A 257 1.77 -10.38 14.11
CA ASN A 257 1.31 -11.73 14.40
C ASN A 257 -0.22 -11.71 14.62
N GLN A 258 -0.98 -12.27 13.68
CA GLN A 258 -2.45 -12.27 13.69
C GLN A 258 -3.04 -10.86 13.90
N GLY A 259 -2.44 -9.85 13.24
CA GLY A 259 -2.83 -8.43 13.34
C GLY A 259 -2.12 -7.65 14.46
N ALA A 260 -1.64 -8.33 15.51
CA ALA A 260 -1.04 -7.69 16.67
C ALA A 260 0.43 -7.27 16.43
N PHE A 261 0.77 -6.04 16.82
CA PHE A 261 2.08 -5.45 16.59
C PHE A 261 3.13 -5.86 17.63
N ALA A 262 4.36 -6.10 17.19
CA ALA A 262 5.54 -6.30 18.05
C ALA A 262 5.86 -5.09 18.94
N SER A 263 5.45 -3.88 18.54
CA SER A 263 5.60 -2.64 19.31
C SER A 263 4.55 -1.61 18.87
N PRO A 264 3.97 -0.84 19.82
CA PRO A 264 2.91 0.10 19.50
C PRO A 264 3.38 1.32 18.70
N ILE A 265 2.56 1.75 17.74
CA ILE A 265 2.78 2.99 16.98
C ILE A 265 1.98 4.12 17.62
N GLN A 266 2.67 5.19 18.03
CA GLN A 266 2.05 6.38 18.59
C GLN A 266 1.54 7.30 17.49
N LEU A 267 0.23 7.55 17.48
CA LEU A 267 -0.44 8.51 16.61
C LEU A 267 -1.02 9.68 17.43
N GLN A 268 -1.50 10.74 16.75
CA GLN A 268 -2.21 11.85 17.39
C GLN A 268 -3.68 11.90 16.98
N ARG A 269 -4.53 12.37 17.89
CA ARG A 269 -5.91 12.79 17.60
C ARG A 269 -5.91 14.24 17.10
N ARG A 270 -7.03 14.71 16.55
CA ARG A 270 -7.19 16.08 16.01
C ARG A 270 -6.84 17.21 16.98
N ASN A 271 -6.95 16.97 18.29
CA ASN A 271 -6.58 17.91 19.35
C ASN A 271 -5.10 17.77 19.81
N GLY A 272 -4.24 17.13 19.01
CA GLY A 272 -2.84 16.85 19.34
C GLY A 272 -2.61 15.78 20.40
N SER A 273 -3.65 15.30 21.10
CA SER A 273 -3.48 14.28 22.14
C SER A 273 -2.99 12.95 21.55
N LYS A 274 -1.98 12.36 22.19
CA LYS A 274 -1.30 11.15 21.73
C LYS A 274 -2.08 9.90 22.14
N PHE A 275 -2.12 8.90 21.26
CA PHE A 275 -2.61 7.56 21.56
C PHE A 275 -1.75 6.51 20.85
N SER A 276 -1.82 5.26 21.31
CA SER A 276 -1.07 4.15 20.72
C SER A 276 -1.99 3.21 19.96
N VAL A 277 -1.55 2.77 18.79
CA VAL A 277 -2.11 1.65 18.03
C VAL A 277 -1.26 0.41 18.31
N TYR A 278 -1.94 -0.71 18.58
CA TYR A 278 -1.32 -1.98 18.98
C TYR A 278 -1.60 -3.11 17.98
N ASP A 279 -2.48 -2.86 17.01
CA ASP A 279 -3.14 -3.90 16.22
C ASP A 279 -3.67 -3.32 14.90
N VAL A 280 -3.77 -4.21 13.91
CA VAL A 280 -4.29 -3.98 12.54
C VAL A 280 -5.74 -3.47 12.49
N SER A 281 -6.62 -3.99 13.35
CA SER A 281 -8.09 -3.89 13.18
C SER A 281 -8.59 -2.44 13.16
N ILE A 282 -7.98 -1.57 13.98
CA ILE A 282 -8.31 -0.15 14.07
C ILE A 282 -7.81 0.67 12.86
N LEU A 283 -6.94 0.10 12.01
CA LEU A 283 -6.35 0.74 10.84
C LEU A 283 -7.03 0.38 9.51
N ILE A 284 -7.72 -0.76 9.40
CA ILE A 284 -8.45 -1.18 8.18
C ILE A 284 -9.34 -0.06 7.59
N PRO A 285 -10.12 0.72 8.38
CA PRO A 285 -10.90 1.84 7.84
C PRO A 285 -10.10 3.15 7.64
N ILE A 286 -8.78 3.15 7.87
CA ILE A 286 -7.91 4.33 7.93
C ILE A 286 -6.85 4.33 6.81
N ILE A 287 -6.17 3.19 6.58
CA ILE A 287 -5.14 2.98 5.56
C ILE A 287 -5.69 2.15 4.38
N ALA A 288 -5.40 2.60 3.16
CA ALA A 288 -5.95 2.09 1.90
C ALA A 288 -4.90 1.41 1.01
N LEU A 289 -3.62 1.75 1.20
CA LEU A 289 -2.47 1.21 0.49
C LEU A 289 -1.27 1.16 1.44
N MET A 290 -0.51 0.07 1.42
CA MET A 290 0.79 -0.06 2.11
C MET A 290 1.95 -0.10 1.13
N VAL A 291 3.08 0.52 1.45
CA VAL A 291 4.33 0.27 0.71
C VAL A 291 4.84 -1.13 1.04
N TYR A 292 5.28 -1.87 0.02
CA TYR A 292 5.87 -3.20 0.20
C TYR A 292 7.08 -3.16 1.15
N ARG A 293 7.22 -4.20 1.98
CA ARG A 293 8.35 -4.37 2.89
C ARG A 293 9.02 -5.73 2.74
N CYS A 294 8.21 -6.77 2.79
CA CYS A 294 8.67 -8.15 2.92
C CYS A 294 7.59 -9.08 2.37
N ALA A 295 7.95 -10.30 1.95
CA ALA A 295 7.02 -11.32 1.53
C ALA A 295 6.23 -11.88 2.73
N PRO A 296 4.94 -12.21 2.59
CA PRO A 296 4.17 -12.77 3.70
C PRO A 296 4.78 -14.08 4.20
N PRO A 297 4.72 -14.39 5.50
CA PRO A 297 5.20 -15.66 6.03
C PRO A 297 4.41 -16.83 5.41
N PRO A 298 5.06 -17.99 5.14
CA PRO A 298 4.41 -19.12 4.51
C PRO A 298 3.25 -19.62 5.38
N SER A 299 2.04 -19.63 4.81
CA SER A 299 0.81 -19.96 5.51
C SER A 299 0.88 -21.33 6.19
N SER A 300 0.63 -21.37 7.50
CA SER A 300 0.75 -22.57 8.35
C SER A 300 -0.28 -23.68 8.07
N GLN A 301 -1.11 -23.54 7.02
CA GLN A 301 -2.16 -24.50 6.65
C GLN A 301 -1.71 -25.58 5.65
N PHE A 302 -0.61 -25.41 4.90
CA PHE A 302 -0.19 -26.40 3.89
C PHE A 302 1.30 -26.77 3.92
N SER A 303 1.61 -27.83 4.67
CA SER A 303 2.88 -28.56 4.60
C SER A 303 2.97 -29.44 3.34
N LEU A 304 3.05 -28.83 2.15
CA LEU A 304 3.31 -29.57 0.92
C LEU A 304 4.75 -30.12 0.89
N LEU A 305 4.89 -31.44 0.72
CA LEU A 305 6.13 -32.19 0.87
C LEU A 305 7.11 -32.08 -0.31
N ILE A 306 7.12 -30.94 -1.02
CA ILE A 306 8.12 -30.61 -2.05
C ILE A 306 8.68 -29.23 -1.74
N ARG A 307 9.77 -29.19 -0.96
CA ARG A 307 10.62 -27.99 -0.86
C ARG A 307 11.61 -27.98 -2.03
N PRO A 308 11.82 -26.85 -2.72
CA PRO A 308 12.96 -26.70 -3.61
C PRO A 308 14.27 -26.97 -2.86
N VAL A 309 15.14 -27.80 -3.43
CA VAL A 309 16.44 -28.15 -2.83
C VAL A 309 17.45 -27.00 -2.90
N VAL A 310 17.16 -25.97 -3.71
CA VAL A 310 17.91 -24.71 -3.75
C VAL A 310 17.19 -23.68 -2.86
N PRO A 311 17.72 -23.33 -1.67
CA PRO A 311 17.19 -22.24 -0.88
C PRO A 311 17.52 -20.90 -1.54
N ASN A 312 16.51 -20.20 -2.04
CA ASN A 312 16.67 -18.82 -2.51
C ASN A 312 16.78 -17.89 -1.29
N PHE A 313 18.00 -17.71 -0.79
CA PHE A 313 18.32 -16.98 0.44
C PHE A 313 18.02 -15.46 0.40
N ASN A 314 17.55 -14.92 -0.73
CA ASN A 314 17.20 -13.50 -0.91
C ASN A 314 15.70 -13.22 -0.77
N ALA A 315 14.91 -14.12 -0.17
CA ALA A 315 13.53 -13.83 0.19
C ALA A 315 13.47 -13.08 1.53
N ASP A 316 13.28 -11.76 1.49
CA ASP A 316 12.91 -10.94 2.64
C ASP A 316 11.51 -11.34 3.13
N VAL A 317 11.40 -12.44 3.87
CA VAL A 317 10.15 -12.90 4.49
C VAL A 317 9.90 -12.09 5.76
N CYS A 318 8.69 -11.60 5.96
CA CYS A 318 8.34 -10.80 7.13
C CYS A 318 8.61 -11.56 8.43
N MET A 319 9.16 -10.87 9.42
CA MET A 319 9.29 -11.42 10.76
C MET A 319 7.90 -11.57 11.38
N ASP A 320 7.63 -12.78 11.87
CA ASP A 320 6.43 -13.11 12.65
C ASP A 320 6.82 -13.03 14.15
N PRO A 321 6.40 -11.99 14.89
CA PRO A 321 6.79 -11.77 16.28
C PRO A 321 6.00 -12.68 17.24
N GLU A 322 6.37 -12.67 18.52
CA GLU A 322 5.59 -13.31 19.59
C GLU A 322 5.21 -12.25 20.64
N PRO A 323 4.31 -11.31 20.31
CA PRO A 323 4.07 -10.11 21.10
C PRO A 323 3.40 -10.42 22.44
N ILE A 324 3.75 -9.64 23.48
CA ILE A 324 3.09 -9.68 24.79
C ILE A 324 2.07 -8.55 24.83
N VAL A 325 0.79 -8.90 24.77
CA VAL A 325 -0.33 -7.96 24.65
C VAL A 325 -1.27 -8.03 25.85
N ARG A 326 -2.18 -7.04 25.94
CA ARG A 326 -3.42 -7.15 26.69
C ARG A 326 -4.55 -7.42 25.72
N ILE A 327 -5.27 -8.52 25.90
CA ILE A 327 -6.47 -8.81 25.13
C ILE A 327 -7.62 -8.05 25.80
N VAL A 328 -8.12 -7.01 25.14
CA VAL A 328 -9.23 -6.16 25.60
C VAL A 328 -10.50 -6.54 24.84
N GLY A 329 -11.62 -6.70 25.53
CA GLY A 329 -12.88 -7.13 24.92
C GLY A 329 -14.09 -6.38 25.48
N ARG A 330 -15.15 -7.14 25.79
CA ARG A 330 -16.46 -6.63 26.20
C ARG A 330 -16.34 -5.59 27.31
N ASN A 331 -17.01 -4.45 27.11
CA ASN A 331 -17.03 -3.29 28.02
C ASN A 331 -15.65 -2.68 28.32
N GLY A 332 -14.62 -2.92 27.48
CA GLY A 332 -13.26 -2.45 27.73
C GLY A 332 -12.53 -3.20 28.85
N LEU A 333 -13.03 -4.38 29.23
CA LEU A 333 -12.40 -5.26 30.21
C LEU A 333 -11.32 -6.13 29.56
N CYS A 334 -10.28 -6.45 30.32
CA CYS A 334 -9.18 -7.31 29.91
C CYS A 334 -9.46 -8.78 30.22
N VAL A 335 -8.93 -9.67 29.39
CA VAL A 335 -8.84 -11.11 29.65
C VAL A 335 -7.85 -11.33 30.80
N ASP A 336 -8.34 -11.90 31.91
CA ASP A 336 -7.67 -11.92 33.21
C ASP A 336 -7.65 -13.35 33.78
N VAL A 337 -6.48 -13.83 34.23
CA VAL A 337 -6.37 -15.06 35.01
C VAL A 337 -6.79 -14.76 36.44
N ARG A 338 -7.91 -15.36 36.88
CA ARG A 338 -8.61 -15.00 38.13
C ARG A 338 -7.68 -14.99 39.34
N ASP A 339 -7.77 -13.92 40.13
CA ASP A 339 -6.99 -13.67 41.35
C ASP A 339 -5.46 -13.75 41.17
N GLY A 340 -4.96 -13.71 39.93
CA GLY A 340 -3.55 -13.95 39.61
C GLY A 340 -3.07 -15.38 39.84
N ARG A 341 -3.98 -16.37 39.97
CA ARG A 341 -3.64 -17.74 40.37
C ARG A 341 -3.40 -18.65 39.16
N PHE A 342 -2.19 -19.19 39.04
CA PHE A 342 -1.75 -19.99 37.89
C PHE A 342 -1.81 -21.51 38.12
N HIS A 343 -2.70 -21.99 38.98
CA HIS A 343 -2.95 -23.44 39.09
C HIS A 343 -3.79 -23.93 37.90
N ASN A 344 -3.50 -25.15 37.42
CA ASN A 344 -4.22 -25.75 36.29
C ASN A 344 -5.72 -25.81 36.58
N GLY A 345 -6.54 -25.32 35.66
CA GLY A 345 -8.01 -25.28 35.81
C GLY A 345 -8.56 -24.00 36.44
N ASN A 346 -7.71 -23.06 36.89
CA ASN A 346 -8.24 -21.76 37.32
C ASN A 346 -8.89 -21.04 36.14
N ALA A 347 -10.07 -20.47 36.37
CA ALA A 347 -10.88 -19.88 35.31
C ALA A 347 -10.32 -18.53 34.83
N ILE A 348 -10.52 -18.28 33.54
CA ILE A 348 -10.33 -16.96 32.94
C ILE A 348 -11.57 -16.11 33.17
N GLN A 349 -11.40 -14.80 33.27
CA GLN A 349 -12.47 -13.85 33.49
C GLN A 349 -12.24 -12.54 32.71
N LEU A 350 -13.27 -11.69 32.70
CA LEU A 350 -13.13 -10.29 32.32
C LEU A 350 -12.92 -9.45 33.58
N TRP A 351 -11.87 -8.64 33.60
CA TRP A 351 -11.54 -7.77 34.73
C TRP A 351 -11.09 -6.38 34.24
N PRO A 352 -11.22 -5.30 35.03
CA PRO A 352 -10.67 -4.00 34.67
C PRO A 352 -9.19 -4.08 34.26
N CYS A 353 -8.85 -3.46 33.14
CA CYS A 353 -7.49 -3.48 32.60
C CYS A 353 -6.50 -2.75 33.52
N LYS A 354 -5.50 -3.47 33.99
CA LYS A 354 -4.39 -2.94 34.80
C LYS A 354 -3.42 -2.13 33.93
N SER A 355 -2.81 -1.10 34.52
CA SER A 355 -1.75 -0.29 33.89
C SER A 355 -0.31 -0.76 34.21
N ASN A 356 -0.16 -1.71 35.14
CA ASN A 356 1.14 -2.24 35.59
C ASN A 356 1.63 -3.39 34.68
N THR A 357 2.53 -4.23 35.19
CA THR A 357 3.10 -5.39 34.48
C THR A 357 2.67 -6.75 35.06
N ASP A 358 1.53 -6.81 35.77
CA ASP A 358 1.03 -8.07 36.36
C ASP A 358 0.77 -9.11 35.27
N ALA A 359 1.46 -10.25 35.35
CA ALA A 359 1.39 -11.31 34.35
C ALA A 359 -0.03 -11.82 34.07
N ASN A 360 -0.94 -11.72 35.04
CA ASN A 360 -2.31 -12.26 34.95
C ASN A 360 -3.22 -11.57 33.91
N GLN A 361 -2.79 -10.45 33.32
CA GLN A 361 -3.44 -9.83 32.15
C GLN A 361 -2.50 -9.70 30.93
N LEU A 362 -1.27 -10.21 31.03
CA LEU A 362 -0.30 -10.19 29.94
C LEU A 362 -0.29 -11.53 29.22
N TRP A 363 -0.54 -11.48 27.92
CA TRP A 363 -0.69 -12.65 27.07
C TRP A 363 0.32 -12.59 25.92
N THR A 364 1.25 -13.54 25.89
CA THR A 364 2.12 -13.78 24.75
C THR A 364 1.34 -14.51 23.66
N LEU A 365 1.19 -13.90 22.50
CA LEU A 365 0.70 -14.58 21.30
C LEU A 365 1.87 -15.39 20.73
N LYS A 366 1.64 -16.67 20.41
CA LYS A 366 2.67 -17.59 19.91
C LYS A 366 2.35 -18.09 18.51
N ARG A 367 3.38 -18.23 17.69
CA ARG A 367 3.32 -18.76 16.31
C ARG A 367 2.87 -20.21 16.21
N ASP A 368 2.88 -20.95 17.32
CA ASP A 368 2.27 -22.28 17.41
C ASP A 368 0.74 -22.23 17.59
N ASN A 369 0.13 -21.04 17.49
CA ASN A 369 -1.28 -20.71 17.73
C ASN A 369 -1.73 -20.91 19.19
N THR A 370 -0.82 -20.82 20.17
CA THR A 370 -1.19 -20.72 21.59
C THR A 370 -1.18 -19.28 22.09
N ILE A 371 -2.07 -18.99 23.03
CA ILE A 371 -2.11 -17.72 23.78
C ILE A 371 -1.63 -18.03 25.20
N ARG A 372 -0.51 -17.45 25.65
CA ARG A 372 0.18 -17.86 26.89
C ARG A 372 0.31 -16.76 27.92
N SER A 373 0.13 -17.09 29.20
CA SER A 373 0.40 -16.20 30.35
C SER A 373 1.16 -16.96 31.43
N ASN A 374 2.23 -16.35 31.96
CA ASN A 374 3.12 -16.93 32.99
C ASN A 374 3.56 -18.39 32.70
N GLY A 375 3.95 -18.66 31.44
CA GLY A 375 4.38 -19.98 30.98
C GLY A 375 3.24 -20.99 30.69
N LYS A 376 2.00 -20.69 31.06
CA LYS A 376 0.81 -21.54 30.87
C LYS A 376 -0.08 -21.05 29.72
N CYS A 377 -0.95 -21.91 29.23
CA CYS A 377 -1.76 -21.70 28.03
C CYS A 377 -3.22 -21.38 28.36
N LEU A 378 -3.79 -20.42 27.63
CA LEU A 378 -5.23 -20.24 27.49
C LEU A 378 -5.81 -21.54 26.90
N THR A 379 -6.71 -22.19 27.64
CA THR A 379 -7.15 -23.55 27.33
C THR A 379 -8.66 -23.68 27.52
N THR A 380 -9.39 -24.24 26.54
CA THR A 380 -10.81 -24.56 26.77
C THR A 380 -10.96 -25.81 27.63
N TYR A 381 -11.93 -25.83 28.54
CA TYR A 381 -12.26 -27.04 29.33
C TYR A 381 -12.93 -28.13 28.47
N GLY A 382 -13.52 -27.77 27.32
CA GLY A 382 -14.16 -28.72 26.40
C GLY A 382 -14.49 -28.13 25.04
N TYR A 383 -15.32 -28.83 24.26
CA TYR A 383 -15.64 -28.45 22.88
C TYR A 383 -17.15 -28.19 22.65
N SER A 384 -17.93 -28.07 23.72
CA SER A 384 -19.37 -27.81 23.68
C SER A 384 -19.69 -26.36 24.08
N PRO A 385 -20.77 -25.73 23.57
CA PRO A 385 -21.18 -24.40 24.01
C PRO A 385 -21.39 -24.33 25.53
N GLY A 386 -20.96 -23.23 26.15
CA GLY A 386 -21.13 -22.97 27.59
C GLY A 386 -20.05 -23.58 28.50
N VAL A 387 -19.07 -24.32 27.97
CA VAL A 387 -17.86 -24.67 28.74
C VAL A 387 -17.01 -23.42 29.00
N TYR A 388 -16.27 -23.39 30.11
CA TYR A 388 -15.42 -22.27 30.48
C TYR A 388 -14.00 -22.40 29.91
N VAL A 389 -13.32 -21.26 29.77
CA VAL A 389 -11.89 -21.18 29.44
C VAL A 389 -11.08 -21.03 30.72
N MET A 390 -9.94 -21.73 30.79
CA MET A 390 -9.07 -21.86 31.95
C MET A 390 -7.61 -21.58 31.59
N ILE A 391 -6.79 -21.30 32.61
CA ILE A 391 -5.34 -21.40 32.50
C ILE A 391 -4.92 -22.86 32.74
N TYR A 392 -4.12 -23.43 31.86
CA TYR A 392 -3.63 -24.82 31.98
C TYR A 392 -2.19 -24.96 31.54
N ASP A 393 -1.52 -26.03 31.96
CA ASP A 393 -0.17 -26.32 31.51
C ASP A 393 -0.10 -26.65 30.01
N CYS A 394 0.76 -25.94 29.28
CA CYS A 394 0.88 -26.10 27.82
C CYS A 394 1.36 -27.49 27.38
N ASN A 395 2.04 -28.23 28.25
CA ASN A 395 2.66 -29.52 27.89
C ASN A 395 1.78 -30.72 28.23
N THR A 396 0.75 -30.55 29.08
CA THR A 396 -0.15 -31.64 29.51
C THR A 396 -1.63 -31.39 29.14
N ALA A 397 -1.99 -30.19 28.69
CA ALA A 397 -3.26 -29.97 28.01
C ALA A 397 -3.33 -30.76 26.69
N ALA A 398 -4.54 -31.15 26.27
CA ALA A 398 -4.76 -31.65 24.92
C ALA A 398 -4.44 -30.53 23.91
N THR A 399 -3.57 -30.80 22.93
CA THR A 399 -3.01 -29.79 22.01
C THR A 399 -4.06 -28.84 21.46
N ASP A 400 -5.13 -29.39 20.88
CA ASP A 400 -6.20 -28.64 20.22
C ASP A 400 -6.98 -27.71 21.17
N ALA A 401 -7.06 -28.04 22.47
CA ALA A 401 -7.73 -27.22 23.48
C ALA A 401 -6.96 -25.94 23.82
N THR A 402 -5.66 -25.90 23.48
CA THR A 402 -4.78 -24.73 23.66
C THR A 402 -4.66 -23.86 22.42
N ARG A 403 -5.23 -24.29 21.29
CA ARG A 403 -5.10 -23.59 20.01
C ARG A 403 -6.21 -22.58 19.79
N TRP A 404 -5.80 -21.40 19.28
CA TRP A 404 -6.67 -20.27 19.01
C TRP A 404 -6.21 -19.58 17.73
N GLN A 405 -7.15 -19.09 16.93
CA GLN A 405 -6.89 -18.13 15.86
C GLN A 405 -7.52 -16.80 16.26
N ILE A 406 -6.75 -15.72 16.20
CA ILE A 406 -7.25 -14.36 16.28
C ILE A 406 -7.47 -13.87 14.85
N TRP A 407 -8.64 -13.27 14.61
CA TRP A 407 -9.03 -12.72 13.31
C TRP A 407 -9.11 -11.19 13.39
N ASP A 408 -8.87 -10.52 12.26
CA ASP A 408 -8.81 -9.04 12.16
C ASP A 408 -10.12 -8.33 12.58
N ASN A 409 -11.24 -9.06 12.62
CA ASN A 409 -12.53 -8.57 13.12
C ASN A 409 -12.68 -8.66 14.66
N GLY A 410 -11.63 -9.04 15.39
CA GLY A 410 -11.60 -9.19 16.84
C GLY A 410 -12.09 -10.54 17.38
N THR A 411 -12.39 -11.51 16.51
CA THR A 411 -12.79 -12.87 16.93
C THR A 411 -11.58 -13.68 17.40
N ILE A 412 -11.73 -14.43 18.50
CA ILE A 412 -10.78 -15.45 18.94
C ILE A 412 -11.48 -16.80 18.90
N ILE A 413 -11.08 -17.70 18.01
CA ILE A 413 -11.78 -18.96 17.73
C ILE A 413 -10.91 -20.18 18.04
N ASN A 414 -11.49 -21.21 18.67
CA ASN A 414 -10.84 -22.52 18.78
C ASN A 414 -11.07 -23.32 17.48
N PRO A 415 -10.02 -23.70 16.73
CA PRO A 415 -10.17 -24.29 15.40
C PRO A 415 -10.71 -25.73 15.40
N ARG A 416 -10.80 -26.40 16.57
CA ARG A 416 -11.35 -27.77 16.68
C ARG A 416 -12.86 -27.80 16.94
N SER A 417 -13.40 -26.82 17.65
CA SER A 417 -14.85 -26.72 17.92
C SER A 417 -15.57 -25.67 17.07
N SER A 418 -14.81 -24.75 16.43
CA SER A 418 -15.34 -23.53 15.82
C SER A 418 -16.13 -22.64 16.78
N LEU A 419 -15.87 -22.75 18.09
CA LEU A 419 -16.45 -21.90 19.14
C LEU A 419 -15.51 -20.73 19.49
N VAL A 420 -16.12 -19.67 20.01
CA VAL A 420 -15.53 -18.36 20.36
C VAL A 420 -15.88 -17.97 21.80
#